data_AF-A0A4Y8C4K8-F1
#
_entry.id   AF-A0A4Y8C4K8-F1
#
_cell.length_a   1.000
_cell.length_b   1.000
_cell.length_c   1.000
_cell.angle_alpha   90.00
_cell.angle_beta   90.00
_cell.angle_gamma   90.00
#
_symmetry.space_group_name_H-M   'P 1'
#
loop_
_entity.id
_entity.type
_entity.pdbx_description
1 polymer ?
#
loop_
_entity_poly.entity_id
_entity_poly.type
_entity_poly.pdbx_seq_one_letter_code
_entity_poly.pdbx_strand_id
1 'polypeptide(L)'
;FYILLKLPFSLVRILLSIAFLQRYRLLVEGFENIPEKGGALLLGNHISFIDWAVVQMAIPRKIYFVMERSIYSKWYIKIFL
;
A
#
# COMPACT_ATOMS: atom_id res chain seq x y z
N PHE A 1 4.98 14.43 -17.16
CA PHE A 1 4.20 15.34 -16.29
C PHE A 1 2.74 14.90 -16.13
N TYR A 2 2.03 14.57 -17.21
CA TYR A 2 0.63 14.12 -17.19
C TYR A 2 0.35 12.88 -16.30
N ILE A 3 1.26 11.89 -16.31
CA ILE A 3 1.14 10.65 -15.51
C ILE A 3 1.31 10.92 -14.00
N LEU A 4 2.17 11.86 -13.63
CA LEU A 4 2.42 12.25 -12.23
C LEU A 4 1.18 12.89 -11.58
N LEU A 5 0.42 13.67 -12.37
CA LEU A 5 -0.81 14.33 -11.91
C LEU A 5 -2.02 13.39 -11.85
N LYS A 6 -2.11 12.41 -12.76
CA LYS A 6 -3.26 11.50 -12.87
C LYS A 6 -3.17 10.28 -11.95
N LEU A 7 -1.96 9.82 -11.60
CA LEU A 7 -1.74 8.57 -10.84
C LEU A 7 -0.63 8.72 -9.78
N PRO A 8 -0.76 9.65 -8.82
CA PRO A 8 0.24 9.86 -7.78
C PRO A 8 0.48 8.58 -6.96
N PHE A 9 -0.58 7.82 -6.71
CA PHE A 9 -0.54 6.57 -5.97
C PHE A 9 0.31 5.48 -6.63
N SER A 10 0.13 5.25 -7.94
CA SER A 10 0.86 4.20 -8.67
C SER A 10 2.34 4.51 -8.76
N LEU A 11 2.71 5.78 -8.94
CA LEU A 11 4.11 6.22 -8.96
C LEU A 11 4.79 6.04 -7.61
N VAL A 12 4.14 6.47 -6.53
CA VAL A 12 4.68 6.31 -5.16
C VAL A 12 4.86 4.84 -4.83
N ARG A 13 3.88 4.00 -5.19
CA ARG A 13 4.00 2.55 -5.04
C ARG A 13 5.23 2.01 -5.78
N ILE A 14 5.41 2.37 -7.05
CA ILE A 14 6.56 1.91 -7.85
C ILE A 14 7.89 2.34 -7.22
N LEU A 15 8.01 3.61 -6.83
CA LEU A 15 9.23 4.14 -6.22
C LEU A 15 9.54 3.44 -4.88
N LEU A 16 8.52 3.26 -4.03
CA LEU A 16 8.66 2.51 -2.78
C LEU A 16 9.04 1.05 -3.03
N SER A 17 8.40 0.38 -3.99
CA SER A 17 8.72 -0.99 -4.37
C SER A 17 10.16 -1.12 -4.86
N ILE A 18 10.63 -0.22 -5.72
CA ILE A 18 12.02 -0.25 -6.19
C ILE A 18 12.99 -0.04 -5.02
N ALA A 19 12.76 0.95 -4.16
CA ALA A 19 13.62 1.22 -3.02
C ALA A 19 13.65 0.07 -2.00
N PHE A 20 12.51 -0.58 -1.76
CA PHE A 20 12.41 -1.73 -0.86
C PHE A 20 13.03 -2.98 -1.45
N LEU A 21 12.71 -3.31 -2.70
CA LEU A 21 13.16 -4.53 -3.37
C LEU A 21 14.67 -4.55 -3.63
N GLN A 22 15.33 -3.39 -3.64
CA GLN A 22 16.80 -3.30 -3.74
C GLN A 22 17.53 -3.88 -2.52
N ARG A 23 16.92 -3.85 -1.32
CA ARG A 23 17.54 -4.31 -0.07
C ARG A 23 16.82 -5.47 0.58
N TYR A 24 15.54 -5.64 0.30
CA TYR A 24 14.67 -6.63 0.92
C TYR A 24 13.96 -7.46 -0.14
N ARG A 25 13.97 -8.78 0.03
CA ARG A 25 13.19 -9.67 -0.82
C ARG A 25 11.78 -9.81 -0.23
N LEU A 26 10.79 -9.27 -0.92
CA LEU A 26 9.38 -9.49 -0.58
C LEU A 26 8.96 -10.88 -1.07
N LEU A 27 8.56 -11.75 -0.15
CA LEU A 27 7.94 -13.03 -0.46
C LEU A 27 6.44 -12.90 -0.20
N VAL A 28 5.65 -13.21 -1.21
CA VAL A 28 4.19 -13.21 -1.13
C VAL A 28 3.72 -14.63 -1.39
N GLU A 29 3.09 -15.24 -0.40
CA GLU A 29 2.53 -16.59 -0.48
C GLU A 29 1.01 -16.50 -0.37
N GLY A 30 0.29 -17.40 -1.04
CA GLY A 30 -1.16 -17.44 -0.97
C GLY A 30 -1.87 -16.25 -1.62
N PHE A 31 -1.26 -15.64 -2.63
CA PHE A 31 -1.83 -14.49 -3.35
C PHE A 31 -3.20 -14.84 -3.98
N GLU A 32 -3.37 -16.10 -4.38
CA GLU A 32 -4.59 -16.70 -4.91
C GLU A 32 -5.78 -16.64 -3.94
N ASN A 33 -5.55 -16.47 -2.63
CA ASN A 33 -6.61 -16.33 -1.64
C ASN A 33 -7.25 -14.93 -1.66
N ILE A 34 -6.66 -13.97 -2.36
CA ILE A 34 -7.20 -12.62 -2.48
C ILE A 34 -8.22 -12.60 -3.61
N PRO A 35 -9.49 -12.25 -3.33
CA PRO A 35 -10.52 -12.23 -4.37
C PRO A 35 -10.21 -11.16 -5.42
N GLU A 36 -10.21 -11.55 -6.70
CA GLU A 36 -10.01 -10.64 -7.83
C GLU A 36 -11.12 -9.58 -7.94
N LYS A 37 -12.34 -9.95 -7.56
CA LYS A 37 -13.54 -9.12 -7.60
C LYS A 37 -14.23 -9.09 -6.24
N GLY A 38 -14.79 -7.94 -5.88
CA GLY A 38 -15.45 -7.73 -4.60
C GLY A 38 -14.53 -7.19 -3.50
N GLY A 39 -15.13 -6.87 -2.36
CA GLY A 39 -14.41 -6.42 -1.17
C GLY A 39 -13.74 -7.57 -0.45
N ALA A 40 -12.56 -7.33 0.13
CA ALA A 40 -11.97 -8.23 1.12
C ALA A 40 -11.47 -7.41 2.29
N LEU A 41 -11.64 -7.95 3.50
CA LEU A 41 -11.05 -7.39 4.71
C LEU A 41 -9.76 -8.17 5.00
N LEU A 42 -8.63 -7.46 4.96
CA LEU A 42 -7.34 -8.03 5.32
C LEU A 42 -7.13 -7.82 6.82
N LEU A 43 -7.03 -8.92 7.56
CA LEU A 43 -6.74 -8.92 9.00
C LEU A 43 -5.29 -9.36 9.18
N GLY A 44 -4.40 -8.38 9.33
CA GLY A 44 -2.99 -8.59 9.57
C GLY A 44 -2.60 -8.10 10.97
N ASN A 45 -1.54 -8.70 11.53
CA ASN A 45 -0.92 -8.19 12.74
C ASN A 45 -0.22 -6.86 12.45
N HIS A 46 -0.42 -5.83 13.28
CA HIS A 46 0.27 -4.55 13.18
C HIS A 46 1.52 -4.57 14.06
N ILE A 47 2.66 -4.93 13.47
CA ILE A 47 3.95 -5.06 14.17
C ILE A 47 4.82 -3.83 13.94
N SER A 48 4.74 -3.21 12.76
CA SER A 48 5.59 -2.09 12.39
C SER A 48 4.82 -0.97 11.70
N PHE A 49 5.34 0.25 11.79
CA PHE A 49 4.81 1.40 11.06
C PHE A 49 4.84 1.19 9.53
N ILE A 50 5.67 0.29 9.02
CA ILE A 50 5.82 0.07 7.58
C ILE A 50 4.87 -0.97 6.99
N ASP A 51 4.06 -1.61 7.82
CA ASP A 51 3.19 -2.72 7.41
C ASP A 51 2.24 -2.31 6.27
N TRP A 52 1.72 -1.07 6.32
CA TRP A 52 0.86 -0.54 5.26
C TRP A 52 1.57 -0.48 3.90
N ALA A 53 2.86 -0.13 3.89
CA ALA A 53 3.62 -0.01 2.65
C ALA A 53 3.92 -1.41 2.09
N VAL A 54 4.35 -2.34 2.93
CA VAL A 54 4.67 -3.73 2.53
C VAL A 54 3.45 -4.41 1.91
N VAL A 55 2.30 -4.31 2.58
CA VAL A 55 1.05 -4.92 2.11
C VAL A 55 0.56 -4.23 0.84
N GLN A 56 0.68 -2.89 0.73
CA GLN A 56 0.32 -2.19 -0.50
C GLN A 56 1.25 -2.52 -1.68
N MET A 57 2.52 -2.86 -1.44
CA MET A 57 3.43 -3.32 -2.48
C MET A 57 3.06 -4.73 -2.95
N ALA A 58 2.72 -5.63 -2.01
CA ALA A 58 2.36 -7.02 -2.29
C ALA A 58 1.09 -7.16 -3.15
N ILE A 59 0.11 -6.27 -2.98
CA ILE A 59 -1.22 -6.40 -3.60
C ILE A 59 -1.38 -5.44 -4.78
N PRO A 60 -1.81 -5.90 -5.97
CA PRO A 60 -1.92 -5.07 -7.17
C PRO A 60 -3.01 -4.00 -7.10
N ARG A 61 -3.99 -4.12 -6.19
CA ARG A 61 -5.08 -3.16 -5.98
C ARG A 61 -4.82 -2.18 -4.83
N LYS A 62 -5.49 -1.02 -4.86
CA LYS A 62 -5.46 -0.04 -3.77
C LYS A 62 -6.10 -0.64 -2.51
N ILE A 63 -5.40 -0.53 -1.39
CA ILE A 63 -5.86 -0.98 -0.07
C ILE A 63 -6.20 0.24 0.76
N TYR A 64 -7.30 0.16 1.48
CA TYR A 64 -7.69 1.15 2.47
C TYR A 64 -7.38 0.60 3.85
N PHE A 65 -6.48 1.28 4.56
CA PHE A 65 -6.12 0.94 5.92
C PHE A 65 -7.00 1.72 6.89
N VAL A 66 -7.54 1.02 7.88
CA VAL A 66 -8.16 1.67 9.04
C VAL A 66 -7.03 2.21 9.90
N MET A 67 -7.01 3.53 10.09
CA MET A 67 -5.96 4.24 10.81
C MET A 67 -6.57 5.16 11.86
N GLU A 68 -5.80 5.45 12.92
CA GLU A 68 -6.18 6.43 13.93
C GLU A 68 -6.38 7.83 13.31
N ARG A 69 -7.39 8.56 13.79
CA ARG A 69 -7.76 9.89 13.28
C ARG A 69 -6.62 10.93 13.35
N SER A 70 -5.72 10.79 14.33
CA SER A 70 -4.54 11.66 14.53
C SER A 70 -3.54 11.57 13.35
N ILE A 71 -3.44 10.40 12.72
CA ILE A 71 -2.60 10.14 11.55
C ILE A 71 -3.32 10.64 10.29
N TYR A 72 -4.64 10.43 10.21
CA TYR A 72 -5.50 10.88 9.12
C TYR A 72 -5.52 12.42 8.95
N SER A 73 -5.41 13.19 10.03
CA SER A 73 -5.50 14.65 9.96
C SER A 73 -4.27 15.32 9.36
N LYS A 74 -3.18 14.58 9.10
CA LYS A 74 -1.96 15.15 8.53
C LYS A 74 -2.13 15.43 7.05
N TRP A 75 -1.87 16.67 6.64
CA TRP A 75 -2.10 17.16 5.28
C TRP A 75 -1.40 16.34 4.18
N TYR A 76 -0.21 15.81 4.48
CA TYR A 76 0.54 14.98 3.53
C TYR A 76 -0.03 13.57 3.38
N ILE A 77 -0.74 13.02 4.38
CA ILE A 77 -1.39 11.71 4.29
C ILE A 77 -2.63 11.77 3.40
N LYS A 78 -3.36 12.90 3.40
CA LYS A 78 -4.54 13.11 2.53
C LYS A 78 -4.25 12.98 1.04
N ILE A 79 -3.01 13.20 0.61
CA ILE A 79 -2.61 13.12 -0.81
C ILE A 79 -2.60 11.65 -1.30
N PHE A 80 -2.48 10.69 -0.39
CA PHE A 80 -2.43 9.26 -0.71
C PHE A 80 -3.77 8.52 -0.55
N LEU A 81 -4.75 9.17 0.08
CA LEU A 81 -6.15 8.73 0.18
C LEU A 81 -6.91 9.02 -1.11
#